data_AF-A0A975RT83-F1
#
_entry.id   AF-A0A975RT83-F1
#
_cell.length_a   1.000
_cell.length_b   1.000
_cell.length_c   1.000
_cell.angle_alpha   90.00
_cell.angle_beta   90.00
_cell.angle_gamma   90.00
#
_symmetry.space_group_name_H-M   'P 1'
#
loop_
_entity.id
_entity.type
_entity.pdbx_description
1 polymer ?
#
loop_
_entity_poly.entity_id
_entity_poly.type
_entity_poly.pdbx_seq_one_letter_code
_entity_poly.pdbx_strand_id
1 'polypeptide(L)'
;MAVTSRYLTFDGQFESGVLGAFRIIRGFANLKDLAEISVPYEMEDATGGTVIGQQRKLDVQHAELIRKYLEGGEQRFLPEVILSIRCKLDEETDKNGNPIGVRSADDDKLKIGRVLKSPSIRVHRLRVERKQIESIRTDKLIRRVDGNHRLALAADLKDDPAVPTKFLASFCFVLLGPASEEADDYSESLIFHTINSTALALESEHALKLILGQPSDYDMSAESEFAFSPELHFTRLLRDGLLNLPVPTQERLGARPLTNLRAAVHGLLELDPGFAKDLPTLRTHSQTLLASLTDIVTRLEPDQPQLCKKEFFIELAARVWKSTEGQSEHNLRVNNSVAILAQIGEWLGKDGMIALRDHQSLSAQILEIFTVVRSRLPKRVFLARWYPTEKDGEEYTRGKLRLKGVQSAVDQCSAELDVSLSLVDMGTETGGTFPIHSAMYDAIASADIIVIDLTGVRPNVCVEAGYALRNHEQNRLIFMFQPTDTQKAVPFDLNTFRYEPFTDTGEIPDKLKPHISAIIRGASAGTV
;
A
#
# COMPACT_ATOMS: atom_id res chain seq x y z
N MET A 1 6.01 50.40 -26.07
CA MET A 1 6.69 49.78 -24.91
C MET A 1 6.16 50.43 -23.66
N ALA A 2 5.35 49.73 -22.86
CA ALA A 2 4.90 50.26 -21.58
C ALA A 2 6.12 50.34 -20.64
N VAL A 3 6.34 51.49 -20.03
CA VAL A 3 7.41 51.68 -19.03
C VAL A 3 7.06 50.80 -17.84
N THR A 4 7.76 49.67 -17.70
CA THR A 4 7.60 48.78 -16.55
C THR A 4 7.97 49.56 -15.30
N SER A 5 7.00 49.76 -14.39
CA SER A 5 7.23 50.45 -13.12
C SER A 5 8.42 49.86 -12.39
N ARG A 6 9.33 50.71 -11.90
CA ARG A 6 10.51 50.31 -11.10
C ARG A 6 10.14 49.45 -9.89
N TYR A 7 8.92 49.63 -9.37
CA TYR A 7 8.41 48.95 -8.18
C TYR A 7 7.12 48.20 -8.48
N LEU A 8 6.96 47.06 -7.81
CA LEU A 8 5.67 46.43 -7.55
C LEU A 8 5.16 46.90 -6.19
N THR A 9 3.87 47.21 -6.11
CA THR A 9 3.23 47.70 -4.87
C THR A 9 1.93 46.96 -4.62
N PHE A 10 1.77 46.50 -3.38
CA PHE A 10 0.59 45.77 -2.93
C PHE A 10 0.02 46.49 -1.72
N ASP A 11 -1.18 47.05 -1.88
CA ASP A 11 -1.88 47.76 -0.82
C ASP A 11 -2.96 46.86 -0.24
N GLY A 12 -3.09 46.86 1.09
CA GLY A 12 -4.09 46.04 1.77
C GLY A 12 -4.40 46.51 3.18
N GLN A 13 -5.50 46.00 3.71
CA GLN A 13 -5.91 46.19 5.09
C GLN A 13 -5.04 45.34 6.01
N PHE A 14 -4.39 45.98 6.97
CA PHE A 14 -3.62 45.35 8.03
C PHE A 14 -4.51 45.04 9.22
N GLU A 15 -4.35 43.83 9.76
CA GLU A 15 -4.96 43.44 11.02
C GLU A 15 -3.97 42.61 11.86
N SER A 16 -4.01 42.84 13.17
CA SER A 16 -3.15 42.17 14.16
C SER A 16 -3.98 41.29 15.10
N GLY A 17 -3.41 40.19 15.58
CA GLY A 17 -4.12 39.27 16.49
C GLY A 17 -5.21 38.47 15.79
N VAL A 18 -5.12 38.29 14.48
CA VAL A 18 -6.04 37.43 13.72
C VAL A 18 -5.85 35.99 14.18
N LEU A 19 -6.96 35.34 14.52
CA LEU A 19 -6.96 34.03 15.17
C LEU A 19 -6.10 33.99 16.46
N GLY A 20 -5.98 35.14 17.14
CA GLY A 20 -5.28 35.28 18.41
C GLY A 20 -3.78 35.55 18.31
N ALA A 21 -3.14 35.34 17.15
CA ALA A 21 -1.68 35.40 17.04
C ALA A 21 -1.14 36.09 15.77
N PHE A 22 -1.86 36.01 14.64
CA PHE A 22 -1.27 36.38 13.36
C PHE A 22 -1.45 37.86 13.01
N ARG A 23 -0.45 38.39 12.31
CA ARG A 23 -0.48 39.71 11.68
C ARG A 23 -0.64 39.49 10.18
N ILE A 24 -1.62 40.14 9.57
CA ILE A 24 -1.92 39.93 8.15
C ILE A 24 -2.12 41.24 7.39
N ILE A 25 -1.88 41.21 6.07
CA ILE A 25 -2.29 42.25 5.13
C ILE A 25 -3.17 41.60 4.05
N ARG A 26 -4.43 42.03 3.93
CA ARG A 26 -5.36 41.53 2.92
C ARG A 26 -5.72 42.58 1.88
N GLY A 27 -5.74 42.21 0.61
CA GLY A 27 -6.02 43.13 -0.48
C GLY A 27 -6.30 42.43 -1.80
N PHE A 28 -6.16 43.17 -2.90
CA PHE A 28 -6.32 42.65 -4.25
C PHE A 28 -5.09 42.95 -5.10
N ALA A 29 -4.64 41.98 -5.90
CA ALA A 29 -3.48 42.13 -6.77
C ALA A 29 -3.61 41.25 -8.02
N ASN A 30 -2.85 41.59 -9.06
CA ASN A 30 -2.80 40.76 -10.26
C ASN A 30 -2.04 39.46 -9.94
N LEU A 31 -2.56 38.31 -10.37
CA LEU A 31 -1.90 37.01 -10.20
C LEU A 31 -0.47 36.99 -10.77
N LYS A 32 -0.21 37.72 -11.86
CA LYS A 32 1.13 37.85 -12.44
C LYS A 32 2.11 38.51 -11.47
N ASP A 33 1.70 39.61 -10.85
CA ASP A 33 2.53 40.35 -9.89
C ASP A 33 2.77 39.51 -8.62
N LEU A 34 1.74 38.80 -8.14
CA LEU A 34 1.88 37.87 -7.00
C LEU A 34 2.81 36.70 -7.33
N ALA A 35 2.74 36.16 -8.54
CA ALA A 35 3.60 35.07 -8.99
C ALA A 35 5.05 35.52 -9.18
N GLU A 36 5.28 36.75 -9.65
CA GLU A 36 6.60 37.33 -9.90
C GLU A 36 7.43 37.45 -8.61
N ILE A 37 6.79 37.82 -7.49
CA ILE A 37 7.50 38.05 -6.22
C ILE A 37 7.59 36.83 -5.31
N SER A 38 6.83 35.76 -5.57
CA SER A 38 6.66 34.64 -4.64
C SER A 38 7.16 33.32 -5.20
N VAL A 39 7.65 32.46 -4.29
CA VAL A 39 8.14 31.12 -4.62
C VAL A 39 7.43 30.04 -3.81
N PRO A 40 7.24 28.83 -4.36
CA PRO A 40 6.91 27.68 -3.51
C PRO A 40 8.08 27.36 -2.58
N TYR A 41 7.78 26.99 -1.33
CA TYR A 41 8.77 26.41 -0.44
C TYR A 41 8.56 24.89 -0.43
N GLU A 42 9.17 24.21 -1.41
CA GLU A 42 8.97 22.78 -1.63
C GLU A 42 9.44 21.95 -0.44
N MET A 43 8.68 20.90 -0.14
CA MET A 43 9.01 19.96 0.92
C MET A 43 10.20 19.09 0.50
N GLU A 44 11.26 19.14 1.30
CA GLU A 44 12.45 18.30 1.16
C GLU A 44 12.70 17.54 2.46
N ASP A 45 13.12 16.27 2.34
CA ASP A 45 13.48 15.46 3.49
C ASP A 45 14.84 15.95 4.03
N ALA A 46 14.89 16.25 5.34
CA ALA A 46 16.09 16.63 6.06
C ALA A 46 16.59 15.49 6.96
N THR A 47 17.73 15.68 7.60
CA THR A 47 18.34 14.65 8.47
C THR A 47 17.47 14.34 9.67
N GLY A 48 17.33 13.05 10.00
CA GLY A 48 16.59 12.60 11.18
C GLY A 48 15.08 12.54 11.02
N GLY A 49 14.56 12.45 9.79
CA GLY A 49 13.11 12.35 9.55
C GLY A 49 12.37 13.68 9.69
N THR A 50 13.11 14.78 9.73
CA THR A 50 12.57 16.15 9.68
C THR A 50 12.30 16.55 8.23
N VAL A 51 11.44 17.54 8.03
CA VAL A 51 11.15 18.11 6.70
C VAL A 51 11.36 19.62 6.71
N ILE A 52 11.89 20.14 5.61
CA ILE A 52 11.95 21.58 5.34
C ILE A 52 10.96 21.92 4.24
N GLY A 53 10.23 23.03 4.39
CA GLY A 53 9.20 23.44 3.45
C GLY A 53 7.92 22.60 3.50
N GLN A 54 6.86 23.15 2.91
CA GLN A 54 5.49 22.65 3.04
C GLN A 54 4.79 22.40 1.71
N GLN A 55 5.29 22.96 0.61
CA GLN A 55 4.66 22.82 -0.71
C GLN A 55 4.92 21.45 -1.33
N ARG A 56 3.88 20.89 -1.96
CA ARG A 56 4.01 19.70 -2.80
C ARG A 56 4.75 20.04 -4.08
N LYS A 57 5.36 19.02 -4.71
CA LYS A 57 5.80 19.12 -6.10
C LYS A 57 4.63 19.58 -6.98
N LEU A 58 4.91 20.51 -7.89
CA LEU A 58 3.89 21.07 -8.77
C LEU A 58 3.25 19.98 -9.63
N ASP A 59 1.91 19.88 -9.58
CA ASP A 59 1.15 19.11 -10.56
C ASP A 59 0.95 19.99 -11.80
N VAL A 60 1.74 19.71 -12.84
CA VAL A 60 1.73 20.45 -14.10
C VAL A 60 0.38 20.30 -14.82
N GLN A 61 -0.26 19.14 -14.75
CA GLN A 61 -1.55 18.92 -15.41
C GLN A 61 -2.65 19.71 -14.72
N HIS A 62 -2.66 19.71 -13.38
CA HIS A 62 -3.61 20.51 -12.62
C HIS A 62 -3.41 22.02 -12.82
N ALA A 63 -2.16 22.50 -12.85
CA ALA A 63 -1.86 23.89 -13.13
C ALA A 63 -2.34 24.31 -14.54
N GLU A 64 -2.17 23.44 -15.54
CA GLU A 64 -2.67 23.63 -16.91
C GLU A 64 -4.21 23.70 -16.98
N LEU A 65 -4.91 22.87 -16.20
CA LEU A 65 -6.37 22.93 -16.08
C LEU A 65 -6.83 24.27 -15.49
N ILE A 66 -6.15 24.75 -14.44
CA ILE A 66 -6.42 26.06 -13.84
C ILE A 66 -6.17 27.17 -14.87
N ARG A 67 -5.08 27.11 -15.64
CA ARG A 67 -4.80 28.09 -16.70
C ARG A 67 -5.95 28.15 -17.71
N LYS A 68 -6.39 27.00 -18.23
CA LYS A 68 -7.51 26.93 -19.17
C LYS A 68 -8.82 27.48 -18.58
N TYR A 69 -9.10 27.18 -17.31
CA TYR A 69 -10.25 27.73 -16.59
C TYR A 69 -10.16 29.26 -16.47
N LEU A 70 -8.99 29.78 -16.12
CA LEU A 70 -8.73 31.21 -16.03
C LEU A 70 -8.84 31.93 -17.38
N GLU A 71 -8.41 31.31 -18.48
CA GLU A 71 -8.44 31.95 -19.80
C GLU A 71 -9.82 31.88 -20.46
N GLY A 72 -10.50 30.72 -20.36
CA GLY A 72 -11.74 30.43 -21.09
C GLY A 72 -13.04 30.55 -20.30
N GLY A 73 -13.01 30.67 -18.96
CA GLY A 73 -14.23 30.75 -18.15
C GLY A 73 -14.91 32.12 -18.21
N GLU A 74 -16.21 32.18 -18.49
CA GLU A 74 -16.97 33.43 -18.41
C GLU A 74 -17.28 33.84 -16.95
N GLN A 75 -17.48 32.86 -16.07
CA GLN A 75 -17.68 33.06 -14.63
C GLN A 75 -16.53 32.42 -13.85
N ARG A 76 -15.64 33.28 -13.32
CA ARG A 76 -14.44 32.86 -12.59
C ARG A 76 -14.53 33.35 -11.16
N PHE A 77 -14.52 32.41 -10.23
CA PHE A 77 -14.35 32.71 -8.81
C PHE A 77 -13.02 32.12 -8.36
N LEU A 78 -12.16 32.97 -7.79
CA LEU A 78 -10.87 32.56 -7.27
C LEU A 78 -10.89 32.64 -5.76
N PRO A 79 -10.58 31.52 -5.06
CA PRO A 79 -10.24 31.58 -3.66
C PRO A 79 -9.05 32.52 -3.43
N GLU A 80 -8.95 33.06 -2.22
CA GLU A 80 -7.86 33.93 -1.79
C GLU A 80 -6.49 33.25 -1.97
N VAL A 81 -5.50 34.01 -2.43
CA VAL A 81 -4.10 33.56 -2.51
C VAL A 81 -3.41 33.92 -1.20
N ILE A 82 -2.87 32.92 -0.50
CA ILE A 82 -2.24 33.12 0.82
C ILE A 82 -0.73 32.97 0.67
N LEU A 83 -0.02 34.03 1.01
CA LEU A 83 1.44 34.10 0.94
C LEU A 83 1.98 34.45 2.32
N SER A 84 3.13 33.92 2.70
CA SER A 84 3.85 34.39 3.88
C SER A 84 4.94 35.38 3.47
N ILE A 85 5.22 36.33 4.35
CA ILE A 85 6.33 37.25 4.23
C ILE A 85 7.29 36.97 5.38
N ARG A 86 8.56 36.72 5.06
CA ARG A 86 9.66 36.44 5.99
C ARG A 86 10.60 37.62 6.08
N CYS A 87 10.36 38.52 7.02
CA CYS A 87 11.26 39.65 7.26
C CYS A 87 11.17 40.13 8.71
N LYS A 88 12.17 40.90 9.14
CA LYS A 88 12.08 41.56 10.44
C LYS A 88 11.05 42.69 10.37
N LEU A 89 10.17 42.74 11.35
CA LEU A 89 9.10 43.73 11.44
C LEU A 89 9.08 44.36 12.82
N ASP A 90 9.12 45.69 12.84
CA ASP A 90 8.93 46.48 14.05
C ASP A 90 7.45 46.83 14.19
N GLU A 91 6.91 46.65 15.39
CA GLU A 91 5.51 46.93 15.70
C GLU A 91 5.31 48.44 15.90
N GLU A 92 4.28 48.99 15.26
CA GLU A 92 3.81 50.34 15.49
C GLU A 92 2.56 50.29 16.36
N THR A 93 2.61 50.93 17.53
CA THR A 93 1.50 50.99 18.50
C THR A 93 0.88 52.37 18.61
N ASP A 94 -0.37 52.43 19.06
CA ASP A 94 -1.01 53.69 19.46
C ASP A 94 -0.55 54.15 20.86
N LYS A 95 -1.08 55.28 21.32
CA LYS A 95 -0.78 55.86 22.64
C LYS A 95 -1.20 54.94 23.81
N ASN A 96 -2.08 53.98 23.57
CA ASN A 96 -2.58 53.03 24.56
C ASN A 96 -1.83 51.68 24.48
N GLY A 97 -0.83 51.56 23.61
CA GLY A 97 -0.06 50.34 23.40
C GLY A 97 -0.73 49.31 22.49
N ASN A 98 -1.83 49.65 21.81
CA ASN A 98 -2.46 48.71 20.87
C ASN A 98 -1.71 48.71 19.54
N PRO A 99 -1.51 47.55 18.89
CA PRO A 99 -0.95 47.48 17.55
C PRO A 99 -1.84 48.24 16.55
N ILE A 100 -1.24 49.18 15.82
CA ILE A 100 -1.86 49.92 14.71
C ILE A 100 -1.19 49.65 13.37
N GLY A 101 -0.06 48.95 13.36
CA GLY A 101 0.66 48.58 12.16
C GLY A 101 1.98 47.90 12.43
N VAL A 102 2.66 47.55 11.35
CA VAL A 102 4.06 47.14 11.35
C VAL A 102 4.87 47.95 10.33
N ARG A 103 6.19 47.94 10.50
CA ARG A 103 7.15 48.51 9.57
C ARG A 103 8.35 47.56 9.39
N SER A 104 8.83 47.40 8.16
CA SER A 104 10.09 46.70 7.86
C SER A 104 11.30 47.59 8.10
N ALA A 105 12.49 47.02 8.32
CA ALA A 105 13.70 47.82 8.46
C ALA A 105 14.07 48.58 7.17
N ASP A 106 14.79 49.70 7.32
CA ASP A 106 15.19 50.56 6.19
C ASP A 106 16.22 49.89 5.25
N ASP A 107 16.85 48.80 5.66
CA ASP A 107 17.78 48.00 4.84
C ASP A 107 17.16 46.70 4.29
N ASP A 108 15.91 46.39 4.64
CA ASP A 108 15.24 45.17 4.14
C ASP A 108 14.92 45.25 2.65
N LYS A 109 15.01 44.11 1.95
CA LYS A 109 14.63 43.97 0.54
C LYS A 109 13.13 44.21 0.30
N LEU A 110 12.32 44.00 1.34
CA LEU A 110 10.88 44.22 1.35
C LEU A 110 10.57 45.49 2.14
N LYS A 111 9.86 46.43 1.54
CA LYS A 111 9.43 47.66 2.23
C LYS A 111 7.96 47.57 2.60
N ILE A 112 7.69 47.40 3.89
CA ILE A 112 6.35 47.34 4.47
C ILE A 112 6.16 48.53 5.38
N GLY A 113 5.04 49.22 5.23
CA GLY A 113 4.64 50.28 6.13
C GLY A 113 3.26 50.83 5.81
N ARG A 114 2.77 51.71 6.68
CA ARG A 114 1.47 52.35 6.51
C ARG A 114 1.48 53.35 5.37
N VAL A 115 0.43 53.33 4.55
CA VAL A 115 0.25 54.31 3.47
C VAL A 115 -0.05 55.70 4.04
N LEU A 116 -0.84 55.74 5.12
CA LEU A 116 -1.26 56.97 5.79
C LEU A 116 -0.87 56.91 7.27
N LYS A 117 -0.41 58.05 7.81
CA LYS A 117 -0.01 58.16 9.22
C LYS A 117 -1.19 58.14 10.20
N SER A 118 -2.44 58.25 9.73
CA SER A 118 -3.64 58.29 10.58
C SER A 118 -3.88 56.96 11.30
N PRO A 119 -3.94 56.91 12.64
CA PRO A 119 -4.15 55.67 13.41
C PRO A 119 -5.46 54.94 13.08
N SER A 120 -6.46 55.66 12.56
CA SER A 120 -7.75 55.10 12.14
C SER A 120 -7.70 54.36 10.80
N ILE A 121 -6.62 54.51 10.02
CA ILE A 121 -6.48 53.89 8.71
C ILE A 121 -5.35 52.87 8.79
N ARG A 122 -5.73 51.59 8.75
CA ARG A 122 -4.83 50.43 8.81
C ARG A 122 -4.55 49.90 7.40
N VAL A 123 -4.21 50.79 6.47
CA VAL A 123 -3.80 50.39 5.11
C VAL A 123 -2.28 50.36 5.04
N HIS A 124 -1.75 49.18 4.74
CA HIS A 124 -0.33 48.93 4.56
C HIS A 124 0.02 48.72 3.10
N ARG A 125 1.24 49.12 2.75
CA ARG A 125 1.83 48.91 1.45
C ARG A 125 3.06 48.04 1.59
N LEU A 126 3.08 46.92 0.87
CA LEU A 126 4.30 46.22 0.53
C LEU A 126 4.82 46.79 -0.79
N ARG A 127 6.09 47.20 -0.81
CA ARG A 127 6.79 47.65 -2.01
C ARG A 127 8.02 46.77 -2.26
N VAL A 128 8.12 46.27 -3.48
CA VAL A 128 9.23 45.44 -3.96
C VAL A 128 9.87 46.13 -5.17
N GLU A 129 11.18 46.35 -5.12
CA GLU A 129 11.92 46.83 -6.29
C GLU A 129 12.16 45.67 -7.25
N ARG A 130 11.82 45.84 -8.54
CA ARG A 130 11.91 44.74 -9.52
C ARG A 130 13.32 44.15 -9.63
N LYS A 131 14.36 44.97 -9.42
CA LYS A 131 15.77 44.53 -9.41
C LYS A 131 16.11 43.58 -8.26
N GLN A 132 15.34 43.59 -7.18
CA GLN A 132 15.56 42.76 -5.99
C GLN A 132 14.81 41.42 -6.05
N ILE A 133 13.89 41.25 -7.01
CA ILE A 133 12.99 40.09 -7.10
C ILE A 133 13.76 38.77 -7.12
N GLU A 134 14.78 38.64 -7.96
CA GLU A 134 15.57 37.40 -8.03
C GLU A 134 16.23 37.06 -6.69
N SER A 135 16.71 38.06 -5.95
CA SER A 135 17.26 37.83 -4.61
C SER A 135 16.17 37.49 -3.58
N ILE A 136 14.99 38.11 -3.66
CA ILE A 136 13.83 37.82 -2.79
C ILE A 136 13.37 36.36 -3.00
N ARG A 137 13.37 35.89 -4.24
CA ARG A 137 13.03 34.51 -4.61
C ARG A 137 14.09 33.52 -4.13
N THR A 138 15.38 33.86 -4.31
CA THR A 138 16.51 33.05 -3.87
C THR A 138 16.50 32.86 -2.34
N ASP A 139 16.28 33.95 -1.61
CA ASP A 139 16.22 33.96 -0.15
C ASP A 139 14.87 33.48 0.41
N LYS A 140 13.92 33.13 -0.48
CA LYS A 140 12.58 32.65 -0.14
C LYS A 140 11.84 33.58 0.85
N LEU A 141 11.91 34.90 0.64
CA LEU A 141 11.33 35.90 1.56
C LEU A 141 9.81 36.05 1.41
N ILE A 142 9.25 35.65 0.27
CA ILE A 142 7.80 35.60 0.05
C ILE A 142 7.46 34.18 -0.42
N ARG A 143 6.82 33.40 0.44
CA ARG A 143 6.55 31.98 0.20
C ARG A 143 5.07 31.76 -0.07
N ARG A 144 4.77 30.82 -0.96
CA ARG A 144 3.39 30.43 -1.27
C ARG A 144 2.88 29.49 -0.18
N VAL A 145 1.83 29.88 0.51
CA VAL A 145 1.14 29.03 1.49
C VAL A 145 -0.08 28.38 0.82
N ASP A 146 -0.96 29.17 0.22
CA ASP A 146 -2.05 28.64 -0.62
C ASP A 146 -2.13 29.38 -1.96
N GLY A 147 -2.39 28.62 -3.02
CA GLY A 147 -2.46 29.13 -4.40
C GLY A 147 -1.25 28.83 -5.26
N ASN A 148 -0.42 27.85 -4.90
CA ASN A 148 0.76 27.50 -5.69
C ASN A 148 0.42 27.16 -7.15
N HIS A 149 -0.54 26.26 -7.41
CA HIS A 149 -0.95 25.91 -8.79
C HIS A 149 -1.59 27.09 -9.53
N ARG A 150 -2.27 28.01 -8.82
CA ARG A 150 -2.84 29.23 -9.40
C ARG A 150 -1.77 30.21 -9.87
N LEU A 151 -0.66 30.29 -9.15
CA LEU A 151 0.47 31.17 -9.47
C LEU A 151 1.52 30.53 -10.38
N ALA A 152 1.58 29.20 -10.47
CA ALA A 152 2.60 28.48 -11.21
C ALA A 152 2.68 28.86 -12.69
N LEU A 153 1.54 28.98 -13.36
CA LEU A 153 1.43 29.36 -14.78
C LEU A 153 0.87 30.77 -14.97
N ALA A 154 0.90 31.61 -13.93
CA ALA A 154 0.34 32.96 -14.01
C ALA A 154 1.07 33.85 -15.03
N ALA A 155 2.38 33.66 -15.19
CA ALA A 155 3.18 34.37 -16.18
C ALA A 155 2.72 34.12 -17.62
N ASP A 156 2.16 32.93 -17.89
CA ASP A 156 1.72 32.50 -19.23
C ASP A 156 0.28 32.91 -19.55
N LEU A 157 -0.43 33.52 -18.59
CA LEU A 157 -1.82 33.94 -18.78
C LEU A 157 -1.92 35.03 -19.84
N LYS A 158 -2.82 34.84 -20.81
CA LYS A 158 -3.08 35.83 -21.86
C LYS A 158 -3.96 36.96 -21.36
N ASP A 159 -3.42 38.17 -21.40
CA ASP A 159 -4.18 39.38 -21.08
C ASP A 159 -5.33 39.58 -22.06
N ASP A 160 -6.43 40.05 -21.52
CA ASP A 160 -7.63 40.38 -22.28
C ASP A 160 -7.83 41.90 -22.20
N PRO A 161 -7.55 42.64 -23.29
CA PRO A 161 -7.68 44.09 -23.29
C PRO A 161 -9.10 44.57 -22.95
N ALA A 162 -10.12 43.73 -23.17
CA ALA A 162 -11.51 44.07 -22.85
C ALA A 162 -11.81 43.99 -21.34
N VAL A 163 -11.03 43.21 -20.57
CA VAL A 163 -11.21 43.03 -19.12
C VAL A 163 -9.86 43.13 -18.40
N PRO A 164 -9.36 44.35 -18.12
CA PRO A 164 -8.04 44.53 -17.47
C PRO A 164 -7.94 43.91 -16.06
N THR A 165 -9.07 43.69 -15.39
CA THR A 165 -9.18 43.08 -14.06
C THR A 165 -9.34 41.56 -14.10
N LYS A 166 -9.21 40.93 -15.27
CA LYS A 166 -9.43 39.49 -15.52
C LYS A 166 -8.66 38.56 -14.58
N PHE A 167 -7.50 39.00 -14.12
CA PHE A 167 -6.60 38.24 -13.23
C PHE A 167 -6.38 38.94 -11.88
N LEU A 168 -7.27 39.85 -11.50
CA LEU A 168 -7.28 40.45 -10.16
C LEU A 168 -7.81 39.41 -9.16
N ALA A 169 -7.01 39.05 -8.16
CA ALA A 169 -7.38 38.09 -7.13
C ALA A 169 -7.22 38.70 -5.74
N SER A 170 -8.01 38.22 -4.77
CA SER A 170 -7.78 38.52 -3.37
C SER A 170 -6.50 37.84 -2.89
N PHE A 171 -5.74 38.53 -2.04
CA PHE A 171 -4.56 37.98 -1.40
C PHE A 171 -4.59 38.22 0.12
N CYS A 172 -3.89 37.35 0.84
CA CYS A 172 -3.57 37.51 2.25
C CYS A 172 -2.07 37.26 2.47
N PHE A 173 -1.35 38.30 2.89
CA PHE A 173 0.01 38.18 3.38
C PHE A 173 -0.01 37.88 4.87
N VAL A 174 0.53 36.73 5.27
CA VAL A 174 0.81 36.40 6.68
C VAL A 174 2.21 36.91 7.01
N LEU A 175 2.31 37.79 7.99
CA LEU A 175 3.56 38.46 8.35
C LEU A 175 4.28 37.68 9.46
N LEU A 176 5.35 37.00 9.06
CA LEU A 176 6.19 36.18 9.93
C LEU A 176 7.59 36.84 10.05
N GLY A 177 8.36 36.38 11.02
CA GLY A 177 9.72 36.81 11.27
C GLY A 177 10.71 36.40 10.15
N PRO A 178 12.01 36.66 10.36
CA PRO A 178 13.05 36.36 9.39
C PRO A 178 13.04 34.89 8.94
N ALA A 179 13.55 34.62 7.74
CA ALA A 179 13.55 33.27 7.15
C ALA A 179 14.36 32.22 7.95
N SER A 180 15.19 32.66 8.91
CA SER A 180 15.95 31.81 9.83
C SER A 180 15.18 31.40 11.09
N GLU A 181 13.97 31.93 11.30
CA GLU A 181 13.16 31.64 12.49
C GLU A 181 12.37 30.34 12.31
N GLU A 182 12.80 29.27 12.99
CA GLU A 182 12.20 27.93 12.87
C GLU A 182 10.75 27.87 13.41
N ALA A 183 10.44 28.62 14.47
CA ALA A 183 9.09 28.71 15.04
C ALA A 183 8.03 29.19 14.03
N ASP A 184 8.44 30.13 13.17
CA ASP A 184 7.59 30.67 12.13
C ASP A 184 7.49 29.73 10.91
N ASP A 185 8.50 28.89 10.66
CA ASP A 185 8.42 27.82 9.63
C ASP A 185 7.41 26.74 10.03
N TYR A 186 7.38 26.40 11.32
CA TYR A 186 6.34 25.54 11.90
C TYR A 186 4.95 26.15 11.77
N SER A 187 4.80 27.43 12.15
CA SER A 187 3.52 28.15 12.04
C SER A 187 3.01 28.20 10.60
N GLU A 188 3.88 28.46 9.63
CA GLU A 188 3.57 28.45 8.20
C GLU A 188 3.09 27.06 7.72
N SER A 189 3.75 26.00 8.17
CA SER A 189 3.40 24.61 7.88
C SER A 189 2.03 24.24 8.47
N LEU A 190 1.75 24.64 9.71
CA LEU A 190 0.44 24.41 10.34
C LEU A 190 -0.69 25.14 9.61
N ILE A 191 -0.46 26.38 9.16
CA ILE A 191 -1.43 27.13 8.35
C ILE A 191 -1.67 26.41 7.02
N PHE A 192 -0.60 26.01 6.31
CA PHE A 192 -0.70 25.23 5.07
C PHE A 192 -1.53 23.97 5.27
N HIS A 193 -1.22 23.19 6.31
CA HIS A 193 -1.95 21.98 6.64
C HIS A 193 -3.42 22.27 6.91
N THR A 194 -3.74 23.24 7.76
CA THR A 194 -5.11 23.54 8.17
C THR A 194 -5.98 23.98 6.99
N ILE A 195 -5.44 24.81 6.09
CA ILE A 195 -6.15 25.24 4.88
C ILE A 195 -6.43 24.06 3.96
N ASN A 196 -5.46 23.16 3.77
CA ASN A 196 -5.56 22.07 2.81
C ASN A 196 -6.18 20.77 3.36
N SER A 197 -6.30 20.61 4.68
CA SER A 197 -6.82 19.41 5.35
C SER A 197 -8.30 19.48 5.71
N THR A 198 -8.90 20.67 5.75
CA THR A 198 -10.32 20.87 6.09
C THR A 198 -11.31 20.27 5.07
N ALA A 199 -10.82 19.62 4.01
CA ALA A 199 -11.64 19.01 2.96
C ALA A 199 -11.66 17.45 2.92
N LEU A 200 -10.75 16.71 3.58
CA LEU A 200 -10.80 15.24 3.85
C LEU A 200 -9.48 14.74 4.48
N ALA A 201 -9.54 13.55 5.10
CA ALA A 201 -8.65 13.02 6.14
C ALA A 201 -7.12 13.16 5.92
N LEU A 202 -6.41 13.28 7.05
CA LEU A 202 -4.96 13.32 7.29
C LEU A 202 -4.13 12.16 6.66
N GLU A 203 -4.69 11.41 5.72
CA GLU A 203 -4.14 10.17 5.16
C GLU A 203 -3.08 10.39 4.07
N SER A 204 -2.87 11.62 3.60
CA SER A 204 -1.80 11.86 2.63
C SER A 204 -0.43 11.82 3.33
N GLU A 205 0.53 11.10 2.77
CA GLU A 205 1.93 11.04 3.23
C GLU A 205 2.51 12.44 3.47
N HIS A 206 2.19 13.38 2.58
CA HIS A 206 2.61 14.78 2.67
C HIS A 206 2.09 15.47 3.95
N ALA A 207 0.82 15.24 4.33
CA ALA A 207 0.26 15.82 5.54
C ALA A 207 0.91 15.24 6.79
N LEU A 208 1.13 13.92 6.82
CA LEU A 208 1.81 13.26 7.93
C LEU A 208 3.26 13.70 8.08
N LYS A 209 3.99 13.85 6.96
CA LYS A 209 5.34 14.41 6.97
C LYS A 209 5.37 15.82 7.52
N LEU A 210 4.38 16.66 7.15
CA LEU A 210 4.30 18.02 7.64
C LEU A 210 3.97 18.12 9.13
N ILE A 211 3.16 17.21 9.67
CA ILE A 211 2.80 17.24 11.09
C ILE A 211 3.92 16.62 11.93
N LEU A 212 4.39 15.44 11.53
CA LEU A 212 5.32 14.67 12.34
C LEU A 212 6.76 15.13 12.13
N GLY A 213 7.13 15.57 10.93
CA GLY A 213 8.51 15.92 10.55
C GLY A 213 8.96 17.33 10.94
N GLN A 214 8.19 18.06 11.73
CA GLN A 214 8.59 19.39 12.21
C GLN A 214 9.54 19.28 13.42
N PRO A 215 10.31 20.33 13.74
CA PRO A 215 11.18 20.33 14.90
C PRO A 215 10.38 20.11 16.20
N SER A 216 10.88 19.22 17.06
CA SER A 216 10.21 18.80 18.30
C SER A 216 9.91 19.93 19.28
N ASP A 217 10.65 21.03 19.19
CA ASP A 217 10.56 22.16 20.13
C ASP A 217 9.28 22.99 19.95
N TYR A 218 8.58 22.82 18.82
CA TYR A 218 7.34 23.54 18.49
C TYR A 218 6.11 22.61 18.40
N ASP A 219 6.30 21.32 18.62
CA ASP A 219 5.21 20.36 18.68
C ASP A 219 4.29 20.60 19.88
N MET A 220 3.06 20.10 19.78
CA MET A 220 2.21 19.94 20.95
C MET A 220 2.93 19.10 22.01
N SER A 221 2.71 19.39 23.30
CA SER A 221 3.22 18.51 24.35
C SER A 221 2.70 17.08 24.13
N ALA A 222 3.48 16.07 24.51
CA ALA A 222 3.09 14.68 24.30
C ALA A 222 1.70 14.35 24.90
N GLU A 223 1.39 14.95 26.05
CA GLU A 223 0.08 14.84 26.71
C GLU A 223 -1.03 15.46 25.87
N SER A 224 -0.76 16.62 25.25
CA SER A 224 -1.73 17.35 24.43
C SER A 224 -1.95 16.63 23.09
N GLU A 225 -0.89 16.15 22.44
CA GLU A 225 -0.98 15.39 21.18
C GLU A 225 -1.73 14.07 21.42
N PHE A 226 -1.41 13.35 22.48
CA PHE A 226 -2.13 12.13 22.87
C PHE A 226 -3.61 12.40 23.15
N ALA A 227 -3.94 13.47 23.89
CA ALA A 227 -5.33 13.82 24.17
C ALA A 227 -6.12 14.20 22.91
N PHE A 228 -5.44 14.80 21.92
CA PHE A 228 -6.03 15.15 20.63
C PHE A 228 -6.21 13.93 19.72
N SER A 229 -5.15 13.14 19.55
CA SER A 229 -5.14 11.94 18.71
C SER A 229 -4.10 10.93 19.21
N PRO A 230 -4.53 9.89 19.96
CA PRO A 230 -3.66 8.80 20.38
C PRO A 230 -3.02 8.06 19.20
N GLU A 231 -3.75 7.95 18.07
CA GLU A 231 -3.27 7.33 16.83
C GLU A 231 -2.09 8.10 16.22
N LEU A 232 -2.21 9.44 16.12
CA LEU A 232 -1.13 10.29 15.63
C LEU A 232 0.11 10.19 16.54
N HIS A 233 -0.10 10.24 17.86
CA HIS A 233 0.99 10.13 18.82
C HIS A 233 1.68 8.75 18.74
N PHE A 234 0.92 7.67 18.58
CA PHE A 234 1.50 6.33 18.43
C PHE A 234 2.27 6.19 17.10
N THR A 235 1.77 6.80 16.02
CA THR A 235 2.49 6.88 14.75
C THR A 235 3.85 7.56 14.90
N ARG A 236 3.89 8.68 15.66
CA ARG A 236 5.14 9.38 16.01
C ARG A 236 6.11 8.48 16.77
N LEU A 237 5.64 7.82 17.83
CA LEU A 237 6.47 6.93 18.65
C LEU A 237 7.07 5.77 17.83
N LEU A 238 6.30 5.15 16.94
CA LEU A 238 6.82 4.09 16.08
C LEU A 238 7.82 4.62 15.06
N ARG A 239 7.54 5.75 14.41
CA ARG A 239 8.47 6.38 13.47
C ARG A 239 9.81 6.69 14.15
N ASP A 240 9.77 7.38 15.28
CA ASP A 240 10.98 7.80 16.02
C ASP A 240 11.74 6.57 16.51
N GLY A 241 11.01 5.55 16.98
CA GLY A 241 11.58 4.27 17.36
C GLY A 241 12.31 3.57 16.21
N LEU A 242 11.69 3.52 15.02
CA LEU A 242 12.26 2.90 13.83
C LEU A 242 13.50 3.66 13.32
N LEU A 243 13.47 5.00 13.33
CA LEU A 243 14.61 5.85 12.96
C LEU A 243 15.81 5.67 13.91
N ASN A 244 15.55 5.31 15.17
CA ASN A 244 16.58 5.04 16.17
C ASN A 244 17.10 3.60 16.17
N LEU A 245 16.55 2.69 15.33
CA LEU A 245 17.07 1.33 15.22
C LEU A 245 18.46 1.33 14.55
N PRO A 246 19.30 0.30 14.80
CA PRO A 246 20.56 0.13 14.09
C PRO A 246 20.34 0.08 12.57
N VAL A 247 21.23 0.70 11.78
CA VAL A 247 21.16 0.75 10.31
C VAL A 247 20.87 -0.62 9.66
N PRO A 248 21.51 -1.74 10.08
CA PRO A 248 21.18 -3.06 9.51
C PRO A 248 19.71 -3.45 9.71
N THR A 249 19.11 -3.10 10.85
CA THR A 249 17.70 -3.39 11.11
C THR A 249 16.77 -2.52 10.26
N GLN A 250 17.15 -1.25 10.05
CA GLN A 250 16.40 -0.36 9.14
C GLN A 250 16.44 -0.89 7.70
N GLU A 251 17.58 -1.35 7.21
CA GLU A 251 17.74 -1.94 5.88
C GLU A 251 16.91 -3.22 5.69
N ARG A 252 16.84 -4.07 6.73
CA ARG A 252 15.99 -5.27 6.73
C ARG A 252 14.51 -4.95 6.63
N LEU A 253 14.07 -3.89 7.31
CA LEU A 253 12.69 -3.43 7.27
C LEU A 253 12.34 -2.64 6.00
N GLY A 254 13.32 -2.03 5.33
CA GLY A 254 13.09 -1.18 4.16
C GLY A 254 12.43 0.16 4.49
N ALA A 255 12.13 0.95 3.46
CA ALA A 255 11.51 2.26 3.61
C ALA A 255 10.08 2.15 4.14
N ARG A 256 9.72 2.99 5.12
CA ARG A 256 8.41 3.00 5.78
C ARG A 256 7.74 4.37 5.64
N PRO A 257 6.88 4.55 4.63
CA PRO A 257 6.01 5.72 4.54
C PRO A 257 5.17 5.88 5.81
N LEU A 258 4.95 7.13 6.23
CA LEU A 258 4.13 7.44 7.40
C LEU A 258 2.69 6.98 7.24
N THR A 259 2.14 6.96 6.02
CA THR A 259 0.82 6.39 5.75
C THR A 259 0.70 4.94 6.16
N ASN A 260 1.75 4.15 5.91
CA ASN A 260 1.75 2.72 6.20
C ASN A 260 1.94 2.47 7.68
N LEU A 261 2.80 3.27 8.33
CA LEU A 261 2.94 3.24 9.79
C LEU A 261 1.63 3.62 10.47
N ARG A 262 0.95 4.64 9.97
CA ARG A 262 -0.34 5.07 10.51
C ARG A 262 -1.43 4.03 10.30
N ALA A 263 -1.50 3.40 9.13
CA ALA A 263 -2.41 2.28 8.87
C ALA A 263 -2.15 1.11 9.84
N ALA A 264 -0.88 0.75 10.05
CA ALA A 264 -0.50 -0.28 11.01
C ALA A 264 -0.91 0.09 12.45
N VAL A 265 -0.69 1.34 12.87
CA VAL A 265 -1.12 1.86 14.18
C VAL A 265 -2.63 1.80 14.32
N HIS A 266 -3.38 2.21 13.30
CA HIS A 266 -4.82 2.14 13.30
C HIS A 266 -5.31 0.70 13.51
N GLY A 267 -4.79 -0.26 12.74
CA GLY A 267 -5.11 -1.68 12.91
C GLY A 267 -4.73 -2.25 14.27
N LEU A 268 -3.66 -1.74 14.91
CA LEU A 268 -3.27 -2.13 16.27
C LEU A 268 -4.18 -1.57 17.35
N LEU A 269 -4.65 -0.32 17.19
CA LEU A 269 -5.62 0.28 18.12
C LEU A 269 -7.01 -0.35 17.97
N GLU A 270 -7.39 -0.80 16.77
CA GLU A 270 -8.59 -1.61 16.58
C GLU A 270 -8.46 -2.99 17.25
N LEU A 271 -7.27 -3.60 17.20
CA LEU A 271 -6.98 -4.89 17.82
C LEU A 271 -6.97 -4.81 19.36
N ASP A 272 -6.55 -3.68 19.92
CA ASP A 272 -6.64 -3.39 21.35
C ASP A 272 -6.88 -1.89 21.62
N PRO A 273 -8.13 -1.49 21.87
CA PRO A 273 -8.41 -0.13 22.31
C PRO A 273 -7.72 0.21 23.64
N GLY A 274 -7.34 -0.80 24.44
CA GLY A 274 -6.63 -0.63 25.70
C GLY A 274 -5.23 -0.05 25.56
N PHE A 275 -4.60 -0.14 24.38
CA PHE A 275 -3.29 0.49 24.14
C PHE A 275 -3.35 2.02 24.23
N ALA A 276 -4.48 2.63 23.89
CA ALA A 276 -4.71 4.07 23.96
C ALA A 276 -5.37 4.53 25.28
N LYS A 277 -5.33 3.71 26.33
CA LYS A 277 -5.94 4.05 27.64
C LYS A 277 -5.30 5.28 28.28
N ASP A 278 -3.97 5.33 28.30
CA ASP A 278 -3.18 6.43 28.82
C ASP A 278 -1.80 6.47 28.16
N LEU A 279 -1.17 7.65 28.21
CA LEU A 279 0.12 7.89 27.56
C LEU A 279 1.24 6.93 28.05
N PRO A 280 1.39 6.64 29.36
CA PRO A 280 2.36 5.65 29.83
C PRO A 280 2.15 4.24 29.25
N THR A 281 0.90 3.79 29.16
CA THR A 281 0.54 2.48 28.59
C THR A 281 0.93 2.43 27.11
N LEU A 282 0.58 3.46 26.35
CA LEU A 282 0.89 3.56 24.92
C LEU A 282 2.42 3.54 24.68
N ARG A 283 3.18 4.31 25.47
CA ARG A 283 4.66 4.35 25.38
C ARG A 283 5.28 2.97 25.67
N THR A 284 4.82 2.32 26.74
CA THR A 284 5.30 0.98 27.13
C THR A 284 5.02 -0.05 26.02
N HIS A 285 3.83 0.02 25.42
CA HIS A 285 3.47 -0.86 24.31
C HIS A 285 4.34 -0.60 23.07
N SER A 286 4.52 0.67 22.69
CA SER A 286 5.40 1.05 21.57
C SER A 286 6.83 0.54 21.76
N GLN A 287 7.42 0.70 22.95
CA GLN A 287 8.77 0.22 23.26
C GLN A 287 8.87 -1.30 23.16
N THR A 288 7.90 -2.01 23.74
CA THR A 288 7.85 -3.48 23.71
C THR A 288 7.70 -4.00 22.27
N LEU A 289 6.86 -3.35 21.47
CA LEU A 289 6.66 -3.69 20.07
C LEU A 289 7.95 -3.47 19.26
N LEU A 290 8.62 -2.33 19.40
CA LEU A 290 9.88 -2.05 18.69
C LEU A 290 11.01 -3.03 19.06
N ALA A 291 11.12 -3.39 20.34
CA ALA A 291 12.09 -4.37 20.81
C ALA A 291 11.83 -5.76 20.19
N SER A 292 10.57 -6.23 20.26
CA SER A 292 10.18 -7.52 19.67
C SER A 292 10.32 -7.54 18.15
N LEU A 293 9.95 -6.46 17.45
CA LEU A 293 10.12 -6.33 16.00
C LEU A 293 11.59 -6.46 15.59
N THR A 294 12.50 -5.85 16.35
CA THR A 294 13.95 -5.94 16.08
C THR A 294 14.45 -7.38 16.15
N ASP A 295 14.04 -8.13 17.19
CA ASP A 295 14.42 -9.52 17.37
C ASP A 295 13.80 -10.43 16.30
N ILE A 296 12.52 -10.23 15.99
CA ILE A 296 11.79 -10.99 14.97
C ILE A 296 12.42 -10.80 13.60
N VAL A 297 12.63 -9.55 13.18
CA VAL A 297 13.21 -9.24 11.86
C VAL A 297 14.62 -9.81 11.73
N THR A 298 15.42 -9.74 12.79
CA THR A 298 16.78 -10.27 12.80
C THR A 298 16.83 -11.78 12.56
N ARG A 299 15.83 -12.52 13.04
CA ARG A 299 15.75 -13.98 12.88
C ARG A 299 15.01 -14.39 11.61
N LEU A 300 14.06 -13.59 11.13
CA LEU A 300 13.21 -13.92 9.98
C LEU A 300 13.82 -13.50 8.63
N GLU A 301 14.54 -12.38 8.58
CA GLU A 301 15.04 -11.83 7.31
C GLU A 301 15.96 -12.75 6.50
N PRO A 302 16.84 -13.58 7.10
CA PRO A 302 17.66 -14.53 6.33
C PRO A 302 16.83 -15.51 5.47
N ASP A 303 15.67 -15.93 5.98
CA ASP A 303 14.80 -16.90 5.31
C ASP A 303 13.69 -16.22 4.48
N GLN A 304 13.21 -15.04 4.91
CA GLN A 304 12.07 -14.34 4.32
C GLN A 304 12.35 -12.84 4.09
N PRO A 305 13.35 -12.46 3.27
CA PRO A 305 13.77 -11.06 3.12
C PRO A 305 12.71 -10.19 2.42
N GLN A 306 11.93 -10.78 1.52
CA GLN A 306 10.86 -10.06 0.81
C GLN A 306 9.69 -9.71 1.73
N LEU A 307 9.33 -10.62 2.64
CA LEU A 307 8.24 -10.41 3.59
C LEU A 307 8.55 -9.26 4.55
N CYS A 308 9.77 -9.22 5.09
CA CYS A 308 10.23 -8.17 6.01
C CYS A 308 10.15 -6.75 5.43
N LYS A 309 10.14 -6.60 4.09
CA LYS A 309 10.10 -5.31 3.39
C LYS A 309 8.70 -4.88 2.96
N LYS A 310 7.68 -5.73 3.10
CA LYS A 310 6.30 -5.42 2.71
C LYS A 310 5.65 -4.39 3.62
N GLU A 311 4.81 -3.52 3.07
CA GLU A 311 4.18 -2.40 3.78
C GLU A 311 3.39 -2.84 5.03
N PHE A 312 2.67 -3.96 4.92
CA PHE A 312 1.86 -4.55 5.99
C PHE A 312 2.67 -5.30 7.07
N PHE A 313 3.99 -5.48 6.89
CA PHE A 313 4.79 -6.38 7.73
C PHE A 313 4.76 -5.99 9.22
N ILE A 314 4.82 -4.70 9.55
CA ILE A 314 4.85 -4.23 10.94
C ILE A 314 3.55 -4.62 11.66
N GLU A 315 2.41 -4.39 11.02
CA GLU A 315 1.11 -4.77 11.58
C GLU A 315 0.99 -6.29 11.70
N LEU A 316 1.39 -7.03 10.66
CA LEU A 316 1.37 -8.49 10.67
C LEU A 316 2.22 -9.06 11.80
N ALA A 317 3.47 -8.60 11.93
CA ALA A 317 4.38 -9.04 12.98
C ALA A 317 3.85 -8.69 14.36
N ALA A 318 3.23 -7.52 14.53
CA ALA A 318 2.60 -7.12 15.78
C ALA A 318 1.37 -7.98 16.13
N ARG A 319 0.53 -8.33 15.15
CA ARG A 319 -0.61 -9.25 15.33
C ARG A 319 -0.16 -10.65 15.72
N VAL A 320 0.86 -11.19 15.04
CA VAL A 320 1.44 -12.49 15.39
C VAL A 320 2.07 -12.45 16.78
N TRP A 321 2.82 -11.39 17.09
CA TRP A 321 3.38 -11.18 18.42
C TRP A 321 2.28 -11.16 19.48
N LYS A 322 1.16 -10.46 19.26
CA LYS A 322 0.02 -10.46 20.19
C LYS A 322 -0.61 -11.85 20.35
N SER A 323 -0.73 -12.62 19.28
CA SER A 323 -1.29 -13.99 19.34
C SER A 323 -0.49 -14.98 20.19
N THR A 324 0.76 -14.63 20.54
CA THR A 324 1.63 -15.44 21.40
C THR A 324 1.65 -14.96 22.86
N GLU A 325 0.74 -14.05 23.24
CA GLU A 325 0.53 -13.61 24.64
C GLU A 325 0.05 -14.77 25.50
N GLY A 326 0.95 -15.26 26.36
CA GLY A 326 0.71 -16.46 27.18
C GLY A 326 2.00 -17.25 27.45
N GLN A 327 3.07 -16.97 26.70
CA GLN A 327 4.40 -17.51 26.95
C GLN A 327 5.21 -16.54 27.82
N SER A 328 5.75 -17.06 28.93
CA SER A 328 6.45 -16.24 29.93
C SER A 328 7.86 -15.80 29.52
N GLU A 329 8.48 -16.50 28.56
CA GLU A 329 9.86 -16.20 28.12
C GLU A 329 9.88 -15.47 26.77
N HIS A 330 10.51 -14.29 26.75
CA HIS A 330 10.61 -13.43 25.55
C HIS A 330 11.21 -14.16 24.35
N ASN A 331 12.31 -14.90 24.55
CA ASN A 331 12.97 -15.61 23.45
C ASN A 331 12.10 -16.72 22.83
N LEU A 332 11.33 -17.43 23.66
CA LEU A 332 10.40 -18.45 23.20
C LEU A 332 9.28 -17.81 22.37
N ARG A 333 8.76 -16.68 22.85
CA ARG A 333 7.73 -15.90 22.16
C ARG A 333 8.22 -15.39 20.80
N VAL A 334 9.47 -14.90 20.73
CA VAL A 334 10.10 -14.48 19.47
C VAL A 334 10.23 -15.66 18.51
N ASN A 335 10.75 -16.80 18.98
CA ASN A 335 10.91 -17.99 18.13
C ASN A 335 9.59 -18.48 17.55
N ASN A 336 8.52 -18.49 18.34
CA ASN A 336 7.20 -18.88 17.86
C ASN A 336 6.62 -17.86 16.87
N SER A 337 6.82 -16.57 17.12
CA SER A 337 6.40 -15.52 16.17
C SER A 337 7.14 -15.65 14.84
N VAL A 338 8.45 -15.91 14.87
CA VAL A 338 9.27 -16.16 13.68
C VAL A 338 8.81 -17.41 12.95
N ALA A 339 8.52 -18.51 13.66
CA ALA A 339 8.03 -19.74 13.03
C ALA A 339 6.69 -19.53 12.31
N ILE A 340 5.74 -18.82 12.92
CA ILE A 340 4.46 -18.48 12.30
C ILE A 340 4.68 -17.59 11.07
N LEU A 341 5.49 -16.54 11.19
CA LEU A 341 5.77 -15.63 10.08
C LEU A 341 6.52 -16.31 8.93
N ALA A 342 7.42 -17.25 9.23
CA ALA A 342 8.12 -18.06 8.23
C ALA A 342 7.14 -18.96 7.46
N GLN A 343 6.22 -19.62 8.17
CA GLN A 343 5.15 -20.40 7.53
C GLN A 343 4.26 -19.54 6.65
N ILE A 344 3.89 -18.33 7.11
CA ILE A 344 3.14 -17.36 6.30
C ILE A 344 3.96 -16.94 5.07
N GLY A 345 5.26 -16.67 5.22
CA GLY A 345 6.15 -16.32 4.12
C GLY A 345 6.30 -17.42 3.09
N GLU A 346 6.48 -18.67 3.54
CA GLU A 346 6.51 -19.84 2.66
C GLU A 346 5.18 -20.05 1.93
N TRP A 347 4.06 -19.91 2.64
CA TRP A 347 2.72 -20.01 2.06
C TRP A 347 2.53 -18.93 0.98
N LEU A 348 2.82 -17.67 1.31
CA LEU A 348 2.74 -16.56 0.34
C LEU A 348 3.68 -16.75 -0.85
N GLY A 349 4.88 -17.32 -0.62
CA GLY A 349 5.91 -17.54 -1.64
C GLY A 349 5.61 -18.68 -2.60
N LYS A 350 5.12 -19.82 -2.08
CA LYS A 350 4.60 -20.93 -2.88
C LYS A 350 3.34 -20.54 -3.66
N ASP A 351 2.62 -19.54 -3.17
CA ASP A 351 1.36 -19.08 -3.75
C ASP A 351 1.49 -17.94 -4.76
N GLY A 352 2.69 -17.42 -5.00
CA GLY A 352 2.90 -16.25 -5.87
C GLY A 352 2.32 -14.95 -5.30
N MET A 353 1.78 -15.01 -4.08
CA MET A 353 1.09 -13.93 -3.36
C MET A 353 2.06 -12.90 -2.79
N ILE A 354 3.36 -13.21 -2.73
CA ILE A 354 4.42 -12.19 -2.49
C ILE A 354 4.40 -11.12 -3.59
N ALA A 355 3.80 -11.40 -4.75
CA ALA A 355 3.60 -10.43 -5.83
C ALA A 355 2.37 -9.52 -5.66
N LEU A 356 1.61 -9.61 -4.56
CA LEU A 356 0.58 -8.62 -4.25
C LEU A 356 1.21 -7.23 -4.26
N ARG A 357 0.73 -6.40 -5.20
CA ARG A 357 1.28 -5.08 -5.48
C ARG A 357 0.52 -4.04 -4.68
N ASP A 358 1.28 -3.24 -3.95
CA ASP A 358 0.82 -2.31 -2.91
C ASP A 358 -0.01 -1.10 -3.43
N HIS A 359 -0.43 -1.10 -4.70
CA HIS A 359 -1.25 -0.05 -5.33
C HIS A 359 -2.46 -0.58 -6.10
N GLN A 360 -2.78 -1.87 -5.99
CA GLN A 360 -3.99 -2.42 -6.59
C GLN A 360 -5.15 -2.41 -5.62
N SER A 361 -6.36 -2.15 -6.13
CA SER A 361 -7.57 -2.19 -5.30
C SER A 361 -7.71 -3.55 -4.63
N LEU A 362 -8.27 -3.56 -3.42
CA LEU A 362 -8.54 -4.79 -2.67
C LEU A 362 -9.30 -5.83 -3.52
N SER A 363 -10.20 -5.36 -4.40
CA SER A 363 -10.92 -6.21 -5.35
C SER A 363 -10.01 -6.89 -6.37
N ALA A 364 -9.00 -6.19 -6.90
CA ALA A 364 -8.04 -6.75 -7.84
C ALA A 364 -7.15 -7.79 -7.14
N GLN A 365 -6.72 -7.49 -5.92
CA GLN A 365 -5.97 -8.43 -5.09
C GLN A 365 -6.80 -9.68 -4.82
N ILE A 366 -8.02 -9.56 -4.27
CA ILE A 366 -8.92 -10.71 -4.02
C ILE A 366 -9.17 -11.53 -5.31
N LEU A 367 -9.34 -10.88 -6.45
CA LEU A 367 -9.53 -11.56 -7.73
C LEU A 367 -8.27 -12.31 -8.17
N GLU A 368 -7.08 -11.77 -7.94
CA GLU A 368 -5.81 -12.43 -8.23
C GLU A 368 -5.62 -13.65 -7.33
N ILE A 369 -5.86 -13.52 -6.02
CA ILE A 369 -5.86 -14.63 -5.05
C ILE A 369 -6.83 -15.73 -5.54
N PHE A 370 -8.07 -15.35 -5.86
CA PHE A 370 -9.09 -16.28 -6.34
C PHE A 370 -8.69 -16.95 -7.67
N THR A 371 -8.09 -16.22 -8.59
CA THR A 371 -7.67 -16.74 -9.91
C THR A 371 -6.51 -17.72 -9.75
N VAL A 372 -5.54 -17.42 -8.87
CA VAL A 372 -4.43 -18.32 -8.54
C VAL A 372 -4.96 -19.61 -7.90
N VAL A 373 -5.86 -19.52 -6.91
CA VAL A 373 -6.49 -20.69 -6.29
C VAL A 373 -7.26 -21.53 -7.34
N ARG A 374 -8.04 -20.89 -8.22
CA ARG A 374 -8.76 -21.60 -9.30
C ARG A 374 -7.83 -22.23 -10.34
N SER A 375 -6.66 -21.66 -10.59
CA SER A 375 -5.69 -22.21 -11.55
C SER A 375 -5.16 -23.59 -11.11
N ARG A 376 -5.21 -23.88 -9.81
CA ARG A 376 -4.69 -25.08 -9.15
C ARG A 376 -5.73 -26.18 -8.93
N LEU A 377 -7.00 -25.91 -9.23
CA LEU A 377 -8.02 -26.96 -9.19
C LEU A 377 -7.65 -28.06 -10.17
N PRO A 378 -7.66 -29.34 -9.76
CA PRO A 378 -7.39 -30.46 -10.65
C PRO A 378 -8.27 -30.41 -11.89
N LYS A 379 -7.69 -30.64 -13.07
CA LYS A 379 -8.37 -30.64 -14.37
C LYS A 379 -8.24 -31.97 -15.09
N ARG A 380 -7.14 -32.69 -14.88
CA ARG A 380 -6.81 -33.91 -15.63
C ARG A 380 -6.71 -35.11 -14.71
N VAL A 381 -7.51 -36.14 -15.00
CA VAL A 381 -7.44 -37.43 -14.34
C VAL A 381 -6.83 -38.42 -15.33
N PHE A 382 -5.68 -39.00 -15.03
CA PHE A 382 -5.08 -40.07 -15.83
C PHE A 382 -5.52 -41.43 -15.32
N LEU A 383 -5.91 -42.33 -16.22
CA LEU A 383 -6.30 -43.70 -15.90
C LEU A 383 -5.29 -44.70 -16.47
N ALA A 384 -4.53 -45.33 -15.57
CA ALA A 384 -3.70 -46.48 -15.88
C ALA A 384 -4.55 -47.76 -15.77
N ARG A 385 -4.76 -48.46 -16.88
CA ARG A 385 -5.56 -49.70 -16.90
C ARG A 385 -5.12 -50.69 -17.96
N TRP A 386 -5.67 -51.90 -17.89
CA TRP A 386 -5.55 -52.86 -18.98
C TRP A 386 -6.43 -52.47 -20.17
N TYR A 387 -5.90 -52.66 -21.38
CA TYR A 387 -6.57 -52.44 -22.67
C TYR A 387 -6.95 -53.77 -23.31
N PRO A 388 -8.02 -54.45 -22.85
CA PRO A 388 -8.47 -55.68 -23.48
C PRO A 388 -9.00 -55.39 -24.89
N THR A 389 -8.82 -56.37 -25.77
CA THR A 389 -9.29 -56.39 -27.16
C THR A 389 -10.47 -57.35 -27.29
N GLU A 390 -11.18 -57.33 -28.43
CA GLU A 390 -12.30 -58.26 -28.68
C GLU A 390 -11.91 -59.74 -28.53
N LYS A 391 -10.62 -60.08 -28.71
CA LYS A 391 -10.08 -61.43 -28.54
C LYS A 391 -10.06 -61.91 -27.09
N ASP A 392 -10.17 -60.99 -26.13
CA ASP A 392 -10.12 -61.28 -24.69
C ASP A 392 -11.50 -61.64 -24.09
N GLY A 393 -12.54 -61.75 -24.93
CA GLY A 393 -13.84 -62.30 -24.55
C GLY A 393 -14.53 -61.52 -23.41
N GLU A 394 -14.88 -62.21 -22.32
CA GLU A 394 -15.58 -61.60 -21.17
C GLU A 394 -14.78 -60.47 -20.50
N GLU A 395 -13.45 -60.51 -20.55
CA GLU A 395 -12.59 -59.45 -20.01
C GLU A 395 -12.68 -58.16 -20.82
N TYR A 396 -12.98 -58.23 -22.12
CA TYR A 396 -13.24 -57.05 -22.95
C TYR A 396 -14.46 -56.29 -22.45
N THR A 397 -15.55 -57.02 -22.15
CA THR A 397 -16.78 -56.45 -21.62
C THR A 397 -16.56 -55.89 -20.22
N ARG A 398 -15.87 -56.63 -19.35
CA ARG A 398 -15.54 -56.16 -17.98
C ARG A 398 -14.63 -54.93 -17.99
N GLY A 399 -13.64 -54.87 -18.87
CA GLY A 399 -12.77 -53.70 -19.04
C GLY A 399 -13.55 -52.45 -19.46
N LYS A 400 -14.53 -52.58 -20.37
CA LYS A 400 -15.42 -51.47 -20.75
C LYS A 400 -16.30 -51.01 -19.59
N LEU A 401 -16.82 -51.94 -18.79
CA LEU A 401 -17.64 -51.61 -17.61
C LEU A 401 -16.80 -50.88 -16.55
N ARG A 402 -15.56 -51.31 -16.29
CA ARG A 402 -14.63 -50.61 -15.39
C ARG A 402 -14.34 -49.18 -15.85
N LEU A 403 -14.01 -48.99 -17.14
CA LEU A 403 -13.81 -47.66 -17.72
C LEU A 403 -15.04 -46.77 -17.53
N LYS A 404 -16.24 -47.30 -17.81
CA LYS A 404 -17.50 -46.57 -17.61
C LYS A 404 -17.73 -46.20 -16.14
N GLY A 405 -17.37 -47.10 -15.21
CA GLY A 405 -17.43 -46.83 -13.77
C GLY A 405 -16.51 -45.68 -13.35
N VAL A 406 -15.27 -45.67 -13.82
CA VAL A 406 -14.31 -44.58 -13.54
C VAL A 406 -14.79 -43.27 -14.16
N GLN A 407 -15.22 -43.28 -15.43
CA GLN A 407 -15.77 -42.10 -16.09
C GLN A 407 -16.97 -41.53 -15.33
N SER A 408 -17.90 -42.40 -14.90
CA SER A 408 -19.05 -41.97 -14.10
C SER A 408 -18.63 -41.34 -12.77
N ALA A 409 -17.58 -41.85 -12.11
CA ALA A 409 -17.07 -41.25 -10.88
C ALA A 409 -16.52 -39.84 -11.12
N VAL A 410 -15.74 -39.67 -12.20
CA VAL A 410 -15.16 -38.38 -12.59
C VAL A 410 -16.25 -37.38 -12.97
N ASP A 411 -17.23 -37.79 -13.78
CA ASP A 411 -18.34 -36.93 -14.20
C ASP A 411 -19.21 -36.49 -13.03
N GLN A 412 -19.50 -37.39 -12.09
CA GLN A 412 -20.23 -37.06 -10.86
C GLN A 412 -19.46 -36.07 -9.99
N CYS A 413 -18.16 -36.29 -9.78
CA CYS A 413 -17.30 -35.33 -9.07
C CYS A 413 -17.24 -33.97 -9.76
N SER A 414 -17.14 -33.97 -11.09
CA SER A 414 -17.12 -32.77 -11.92
C SER A 414 -18.40 -31.93 -11.74
N ALA A 415 -19.57 -32.59 -11.77
CA ALA A 415 -20.87 -31.95 -11.59
C ALA A 415 -21.11 -31.48 -10.15
N GLU A 416 -20.76 -32.28 -9.14
CA GLU A 416 -21.03 -31.96 -7.73
C GLU A 416 -20.15 -30.83 -7.17
N LEU A 417 -18.92 -30.71 -7.68
CA LEU A 417 -17.94 -29.73 -7.20
C LEU A 417 -17.78 -28.53 -8.16
N ASP A 418 -18.53 -28.49 -9.26
CA ASP A 418 -18.46 -27.45 -10.31
C ASP A 418 -17.02 -27.27 -10.86
N VAL A 419 -16.34 -28.39 -11.12
CA VAL A 419 -14.97 -28.43 -11.68
C VAL A 419 -14.99 -29.16 -13.00
N SER A 420 -14.29 -28.64 -14.02
CA SER A 420 -14.15 -29.32 -15.32
C SER A 420 -13.01 -30.34 -15.27
N LEU A 421 -13.36 -31.62 -15.04
CA LEU A 421 -12.40 -32.72 -15.05
C LEU A 421 -12.45 -33.46 -16.39
N SER A 422 -11.29 -33.76 -16.97
CA SER A 422 -11.15 -34.61 -18.14
C SER A 422 -10.45 -35.91 -17.77
N LEU A 423 -11.07 -37.05 -18.10
CA LEU A 423 -10.44 -38.36 -18.01
C LEU A 423 -9.55 -38.60 -19.24
N VAL A 424 -8.30 -38.98 -19.02
CA VAL A 424 -7.33 -39.36 -20.05
C VAL A 424 -7.13 -40.87 -19.96
N ASP A 425 -7.59 -41.60 -20.98
CA ASP A 425 -7.39 -43.05 -21.16
C ASP A 425 -6.67 -43.31 -22.50
N MET A 426 -5.39 -43.70 -22.43
CA MET A 426 -4.57 -44.01 -23.62
C MET A 426 -5.14 -45.16 -24.46
N GLY A 427 -5.96 -46.03 -23.87
CA GLY A 427 -6.62 -47.14 -24.57
C GLY A 427 -7.74 -46.73 -25.52
N THR A 428 -8.15 -45.45 -25.51
CA THR A 428 -9.23 -44.91 -26.33
C THR A 428 -8.74 -44.00 -27.46
N GLU A 429 -7.44 -43.69 -27.50
CA GLU A 429 -6.86 -42.87 -28.56
C GLU A 429 -6.90 -43.61 -29.90
N THR A 430 -7.60 -43.03 -30.88
CA THR A 430 -7.75 -43.60 -32.22
C THR A 430 -7.06 -42.68 -33.23
N GLY A 431 -5.87 -43.07 -33.71
CA GLY A 431 -5.24 -42.50 -34.90
C GLY A 431 -3.75 -42.15 -34.77
N GLY A 432 -2.89 -42.86 -35.51
CA GLY A 432 -1.47 -42.55 -35.71
C GLY A 432 -0.52 -43.58 -35.09
N THR A 433 0.59 -43.90 -35.78
CA THR A 433 1.75 -44.59 -35.17
C THR A 433 2.56 -43.56 -34.40
N PHE A 434 2.32 -43.44 -33.10
CA PHE A 434 3.12 -42.61 -32.20
C PHE A 434 3.84 -43.48 -31.16
N PRO A 435 5.00 -43.01 -30.64
CA PRO A 435 5.67 -43.68 -29.54
C PRO A 435 4.80 -43.61 -28.26
N ILE A 436 4.04 -44.68 -28.02
CA ILE A 436 3.09 -44.80 -26.89
C ILE A 436 3.77 -44.50 -25.55
N HIS A 437 5.03 -44.89 -25.37
CA HIS A 437 5.75 -44.65 -24.11
C HIS A 437 6.00 -43.17 -23.81
N SER A 438 6.36 -42.33 -24.80
CA SER A 438 6.57 -40.90 -24.53
C SER A 438 5.25 -40.19 -24.25
N ALA A 439 4.20 -40.50 -25.02
CA ALA A 439 2.87 -39.95 -24.79
C ALA A 439 2.31 -40.36 -23.42
N MET A 440 2.53 -41.61 -22.99
CA MET A 440 2.18 -42.11 -21.66
C MET A 440 2.93 -41.35 -20.57
N TYR A 441 4.24 -41.15 -20.69
CA TYR A 441 5.02 -40.39 -19.70
C TYR A 441 4.57 -38.93 -19.60
N ASP A 442 4.28 -38.28 -20.72
CA ASP A 442 3.77 -36.91 -20.77
C ASP A 442 2.35 -36.81 -20.18
N ALA A 443 1.49 -37.79 -20.45
CA ALA A 443 0.14 -37.87 -19.90
C ALA A 443 0.15 -38.07 -18.38
N ILE A 444 1.04 -38.93 -17.86
CA ILE A 444 1.23 -39.12 -16.42
C ILE A 444 1.79 -37.85 -15.77
N ALA A 445 2.80 -37.22 -16.38
CA ALA A 445 3.43 -36.03 -15.83
C ALA A 445 2.51 -34.79 -15.84
N SER A 446 1.53 -34.74 -16.75
CA SER A 446 0.56 -33.63 -16.86
C SER A 446 -0.77 -33.89 -16.15
N ALA A 447 -0.92 -35.03 -15.47
CA ALA A 447 -2.11 -35.38 -14.72
C ALA A 447 -2.11 -34.72 -13.33
N ASP A 448 -3.29 -34.30 -12.87
CA ASP A 448 -3.49 -33.76 -11.52
C ASP A 448 -3.90 -34.87 -10.52
N ILE A 449 -4.60 -35.88 -11.02
CA ILE A 449 -5.03 -37.07 -10.29
C ILE A 449 -4.69 -38.29 -11.14
N ILE A 450 -4.14 -39.32 -10.52
CA ILE A 450 -3.82 -40.57 -11.20
C ILE A 450 -4.60 -41.71 -10.56
N VAL A 451 -5.39 -42.39 -11.36
CA VAL A 451 -6.13 -43.59 -10.98
C VAL A 451 -5.48 -44.80 -11.64
N ILE A 452 -5.15 -45.82 -10.83
CA ILE A 452 -4.41 -47.00 -11.28
C ILE A 452 -5.22 -48.25 -10.98
N ASP A 453 -5.70 -48.94 -12.00
CA ASP A 453 -6.40 -50.22 -11.88
C ASP A 453 -5.42 -51.39 -11.94
N LEU A 454 -5.02 -51.89 -10.77
CA LEU A 454 -4.08 -53.00 -10.61
C LEU A 454 -4.72 -54.39 -10.86
N THR A 455 -5.98 -54.45 -11.27
CA THR A 455 -6.68 -55.71 -11.51
C THR A 455 -5.96 -56.57 -12.55
N GLY A 456 -5.65 -57.81 -12.19
CA GLY A 456 -4.93 -58.76 -13.05
C GLY A 456 -3.44 -58.47 -13.26
N VAL A 457 -2.88 -57.49 -12.53
CA VAL A 457 -1.43 -57.18 -12.42
C VAL A 457 -0.73 -57.20 -13.77
N ARG A 458 -1.21 -56.34 -14.66
CA ARG A 458 -0.70 -56.27 -16.03
C ARG A 458 0.63 -55.53 -16.08
N PRO A 459 1.62 -56.03 -16.84
CA PRO A 459 2.94 -55.40 -16.93
C PRO A 459 2.90 -53.92 -17.35
N ASN A 460 2.00 -53.54 -18.26
CA ASN A 460 1.88 -52.14 -18.71
C ASN A 460 1.45 -51.23 -17.55
N VAL A 461 0.43 -51.64 -16.78
CA VAL A 461 -0.08 -50.88 -15.65
C VAL A 461 0.96 -50.78 -14.53
N CYS A 462 1.73 -51.84 -14.29
CA CYS A 462 2.83 -51.79 -13.31
C CYS A 462 3.93 -50.79 -13.71
N VAL A 463 4.23 -50.65 -15.01
CA VAL A 463 5.18 -49.63 -15.50
C VAL A 463 4.62 -48.23 -15.32
N GLU A 464 3.34 -48.01 -15.67
CA GLU A 464 2.64 -46.74 -15.46
C GLU A 464 2.61 -46.36 -13.97
N ALA A 465 2.29 -47.32 -13.09
CA ALA A 465 2.31 -47.15 -11.65
C ALA A 465 3.70 -46.80 -11.11
N GLY A 466 4.74 -47.51 -11.56
CA GLY A 466 6.12 -47.23 -11.16
C GLY A 466 6.59 -45.84 -11.57
N TYR A 467 6.20 -45.37 -12.76
CA TYR A 467 6.52 -44.03 -13.22
C TYR A 467 5.74 -42.95 -12.43
N ALA A 468 4.46 -43.19 -12.17
CA ALA A 468 3.62 -42.30 -11.38
C ALA A 468 4.15 -42.13 -9.95
N LEU A 469 4.61 -43.20 -9.31
CA LEU A 469 5.20 -43.16 -7.96
C LEU A 469 6.42 -42.22 -7.85
N ARG A 470 7.20 -42.07 -8.93
CA ARG A 470 8.39 -41.20 -8.93
C ARG A 470 8.03 -39.73 -9.09
N ASN A 471 6.97 -39.43 -9.83
CA ASN A 471 6.67 -38.08 -10.31
C ASN A 471 5.43 -37.46 -9.64
N HIS A 472 4.82 -38.15 -8.68
CA HIS A 472 3.59 -37.70 -8.04
C HIS A 472 3.71 -37.62 -6.52
N GLU A 473 3.24 -36.52 -5.94
CA GLU A 473 3.16 -36.36 -4.49
C GLU A 473 2.13 -37.32 -3.87
N GLN A 474 2.39 -37.73 -2.62
CA GLN A 474 1.78 -38.91 -1.96
C GLN A 474 0.25 -38.89 -1.79
N ASN A 475 -0.46 -37.81 -2.12
CA ASN A 475 -1.91 -37.66 -1.87
C ASN A 475 -2.79 -37.59 -3.11
N ARG A 476 -2.26 -37.83 -4.32
CA ARG A 476 -3.01 -37.69 -5.57
C ARG A 476 -3.02 -38.96 -6.45
N LEU A 477 -2.43 -40.04 -5.93
CA LEU A 477 -2.46 -41.39 -6.51
C LEU A 477 -3.59 -42.19 -5.87
N ILE A 478 -4.43 -42.83 -6.68
CA ILE A 478 -5.50 -43.72 -6.22
C ILE A 478 -5.31 -45.08 -6.86
N PHE A 479 -5.06 -46.10 -6.05
CA PHE A 479 -4.97 -47.47 -6.50
C PHE A 479 -6.32 -48.18 -6.33
N MET A 480 -6.74 -48.90 -7.36
CA MET A 480 -7.91 -49.77 -7.36
C MET A 480 -7.49 -51.21 -7.61
N PHE A 481 -8.18 -52.17 -6.99
CA PHE A 481 -7.88 -53.58 -7.19
C PHE A 481 -9.11 -54.47 -7.02
N GLN A 482 -9.38 -55.33 -8.00
CA GLN A 482 -10.35 -56.42 -7.88
C GLN A 482 -9.62 -57.74 -7.64
N PRO A 483 -9.84 -58.40 -6.48
CA PRO A 483 -9.34 -59.75 -6.24
C PRO A 483 -9.92 -60.73 -7.27
N THR A 484 -9.07 -61.61 -7.79
CA THR A 484 -9.45 -62.69 -8.71
C THR A 484 -9.03 -64.05 -8.14
N ASP A 485 -9.54 -65.14 -8.69
CA ASP A 485 -9.17 -66.50 -8.26
C ASP A 485 -7.66 -66.75 -8.37
N THR A 486 -7.03 -66.20 -9.41
CA THR A 486 -5.59 -66.28 -9.67
C THR A 486 -4.78 -65.28 -8.87
N GLN A 487 -5.35 -64.14 -8.49
CA GLN A 487 -4.64 -63.07 -7.81
C GLN A 487 -5.50 -62.44 -6.72
N LYS A 488 -5.30 -62.93 -5.49
CA LYS A 488 -6.10 -62.56 -4.31
C LYS A 488 -5.60 -61.31 -3.59
N ALA A 489 -4.38 -60.86 -3.88
CA ALA A 489 -3.74 -59.73 -3.21
C ALA A 489 -2.95 -58.86 -4.19
N VAL A 490 -2.81 -57.58 -3.83
CA VAL A 490 -1.97 -56.58 -4.52
C VAL A 490 -0.49 -57.02 -4.47
N PRO A 491 0.30 -56.79 -5.54
CA PRO A 491 1.74 -57.08 -5.56
C PRO A 491 2.48 -56.49 -4.35
N PHE A 492 3.48 -57.21 -3.83
CA PHE A 492 4.18 -56.81 -2.61
C PHE A 492 4.85 -55.43 -2.71
N ASP A 493 5.32 -55.04 -3.90
CA ASP A 493 5.93 -53.73 -4.17
C ASP A 493 4.93 -52.56 -4.07
N LEU A 494 3.63 -52.86 -4.19
CA LEU A 494 2.55 -51.86 -4.18
C LEU A 494 1.62 -51.99 -2.97
N ASN A 495 1.80 -53.00 -2.12
CA ASN A 495 0.92 -53.29 -0.98
C ASN A 495 1.08 -52.30 0.18
N THR A 496 2.15 -51.51 0.19
CA THR A 496 2.44 -50.46 1.17
C THR A 496 1.66 -49.18 0.88
N PHE A 497 1.16 -49.02 -0.35
CA PHE A 497 0.30 -47.91 -0.74
C PHE A 497 -1.16 -48.24 -0.43
N ARG A 498 -1.93 -47.20 -0.15
CA ARG A 498 -3.37 -47.34 0.06
C ARG A 498 -4.06 -47.68 -1.25
N TYR A 499 -4.83 -48.76 -1.27
CA TYR A 499 -5.65 -49.16 -2.40
C TYR A 499 -7.10 -49.40 -1.95
N GLU A 500 -8.03 -49.19 -2.88
CA GLU A 500 -9.45 -49.41 -2.66
C GLU A 500 -9.87 -50.73 -3.35
N PRO A 501 -10.14 -51.79 -2.58
CA PRO A 501 -10.62 -53.04 -3.13
C PRO A 501 -12.09 -52.91 -3.55
N PHE A 502 -12.46 -53.53 -4.66
CA PHE A 502 -13.85 -53.64 -5.12
C PHE A 502 -14.17 -55.08 -5.54
N THR A 503 -15.43 -55.48 -5.39
CA THR A 503 -15.89 -56.83 -5.75
C THR A 503 -16.68 -56.83 -7.05
N ASP A 504 -17.47 -55.77 -7.28
CA ASP A 504 -18.23 -55.54 -8.50
C ASP A 504 -17.85 -54.21 -9.14
N THR A 505 -17.88 -54.18 -10.47
CA THR A 505 -17.67 -52.98 -11.28
C THR A 505 -18.67 -51.86 -10.98
N GLY A 506 -19.86 -52.20 -10.48
CA GLY A 506 -20.86 -51.24 -10.02
C GLY A 506 -20.44 -50.43 -8.78
N GLU A 507 -19.48 -50.93 -7.98
CA GLU A 507 -19.01 -50.26 -6.76
C GLU A 507 -17.95 -49.18 -7.04
N ILE A 508 -17.37 -49.17 -8.25
CA ILE A 508 -16.27 -48.27 -8.62
C ILE A 508 -16.60 -46.80 -8.39
N PRO A 509 -17.78 -46.27 -8.81
CA PRO A 509 -18.12 -44.87 -8.58
C PRO A 509 -18.15 -44.52 -7.09
N ASP A 510 -18.81 -45.34 -6.26
CA ASP A 510 -18.98 -45.09 -4.83
C ASP A 510 -17.65 -45.17 -4.07
N LYS A 511 -16.74 -46.04 -4.52
CA LYS A 511 -15.40 -46.18 -3.94
C LYS A 511 -14.46 -45.09 -4.37
N LEU A 512 -14.50 -44.65 -5.62
CA LEU A 512 -13.52 -43.70 -6.17
C LEU A 512 -13.87 -42.23 -5.86
N LYS A 513 -15.17 -41.90 -5.87
CA LYS A 513 -15.67 -40.53 -5.68
C LYS A 513 -15.20 -39.85 -4.38
N PRO A 514 -15.20 -40.50 -3.20
CA PRO A 514 -14.72 -39.87 -1.96
C PRO A 514 -13.26 -39.42 -2.05
N HIS A 515 -12.40 -40.17 -2.74
CA HIS A 515 -10.98 -39.85 -2.89
C HIS A 515 -10.78 -38.68 -3.84
N ILE A 516 -11.39 -38.74 -5.03
CA ILE A 516 -11.33 -37.63 -5.99
C ILE A 516 -11.85 -36.34 -5.35
N SER A 517 -12.98 -36.42 -4.63
CA SER A 517 -13.56 -35.28 -3.94
C SER A 517 -12.66 -34.73 -2.83
N ALA A 518 -11.98 -35.60 -2.07
CA ALA A 518 -11.03 -35.18 -1.03
C ALA A 518 -9.83 -34.44 -1.63
N ILE A 519 -9.29 -34.92 -2.76
CA ILE A 519 -8.19 -34.27 -3.47
C ILE A 519 -8.61 -32.88 -3.97
N ILE A 520 -9.77 -32.77 -4.60
CA ILE A 520 -10.27 -31.49 -5.13
C ILE A 520 -10.54 -30.48 -3.99
N ARG A 521 -11.14 -30.92 -2.89
CA ARG A 521 -11.40 -30.06 -1.73
C ARG A 521 -10.11 -29.62 -1.05
N GLY A 522 -9.13 -30.51 -0.92
CA GLY A 522 -7.82 -30.16 -0.38
C GLY A 522 -7.07 -29.16 -1.26
N ALA A 523 -7.10 -29.34 -2.59
CA ALA A 523 -6.54 -28.37 -3.53
C ALA A 523 -7.25 -27.00 -3.45
N SER A 524 -8.57 -27.00 -3.25
CA SER A 524 -9.37 -25.76 -3.08
C SER A 524 -9.03 -25.01 -1.78
N ALA A 525 -8.61 -25.74 -0.73
CA ALA A 525 -8.26 -25.19 0.57
C ALA A 525 -6.75 -24.89 0.73
N GLY A 526 -5.94 -25.14 -0.30
CA GLY A 526 -4.49 -24.91 -0.27
C GLY A 526 -3.71 -25.91 0.59
N THR A 527 -4.26 -27.09 0.88
CA THR A 527 -3.67 -28.09 1.78
C THR A 527 -3.02 -29.27 1.08
N VAL A 528 -2.92 -29.26 -0.26
CA VAL A 528 -2.47 -30.41 -1.07
C VAL A 528 -1.40 -30.04 -2.08
#